data_AF-A0AAW7E766-F1
#
_entry.id   AF-A0AAW7E766-F1
#
_cell.length_a   1.000
_cell.length_b   1.000
_cell.length_c   1.000
_cell.angle_alpha   90.00
_cell.angle_beta   90.00
_cell.angle_gamma   90.00
#
_symmetry.space_group_name_H-M   'P 1'
#
loop_
_entity.id
_entity.type
_entity.pdbx_description
1 polymer ?
#
loop_
_entity_poly.entity_id
_entity_poly.type
_entity_poly.pdbx_seq_one_letter_code
_entity_poly.pdbx_strand_id
1 'polypeptide(L)'
;MNQNPYSNALYIFKILACAVIIVLLALCFDSNKDTNFFLWASLTAFLTLQIDLNKKLNLNQLVGNFIGSAVGILIWLAMDHSSFIHSYNVNLEYLFLILGIFITTTICVLFKSSTYTGIALSSFLIVTIYDVGHRTVDGALLRIAYCFIGCIIAYLIEYLSTLLFNKISK
;
A
#
# COMPACT_ATOMS: atom_id res chain seq x y z
N MET A 1 -7.57 4.91 -26.87
CA MET A 1 -6.13 5.19 -26.66
C MET A 1 -5.35 3.98 -27.14
N ASN A 2 -4.57 4.12 -28.21
CA ASN A 2 -3.79 3.00 -28.74
C ASN A 2 -2.53 2.86 -27.86
N GLN A 3 -2.59 1.99 -26.84
CA GLN A 3 -1.43 1.73 -25.98
C GLN A 3 -0.37 1.04 -26.83
N ASN A 4 0.81 1.67 -26.93
CA ASN A 4 1.95 1.14 -27.67
C ASN A 4 2.33 -0.22 -27.04
N PRO A 5 2.45 -1.33 -27.79
CA PRO A 5 2.77 -2.67 -27.24
C PRO A 5 4.01 -2.68 -26.34
N TYR A 6 4.97 -1.78 -26.60
CA TYR A 6 6.15 -1.56 -25.75
C TYR A 6 5.82 -1.06 -24.34
N SER A 7 4.81 -0.20 -24.19
CA SER A 7 4.37 0.30 -22.87
C SER A 7 3.79 -0.82 -22.02
N ASN A 8 3.03 -1.73 -22.66
CA ASN A 8 2.44 -2.88 -21.98
C ASN A 8 3.51 -3.90 -21.57
N ALA A 9 4.46 -4.20 -22.46
CA ALA A 9 5.59 -5.08 -22.15
C ALA A 9 6.45 -4.54 -21.00
N LEU A 10 6.74 -3.24 -20.99
CA LEU A 10 7.50 -2.62 -19.91
C LEU A 10 6.73 -2.63 -18.59
N TYR A 11 5.42 -2.41 -18.61
CA TYR A 11 4.60 -2.50 -17.40
C TYR A 11 4.58 -3.92 -16.81
N ILE A 12 4.47 -4.95 -17.66
CA ILE A 12 4.62 -6.35 -17.24
C ILE A 12 5.99 -6.57 -16.61
N PHE A 13 7.06 -6.06 -17.23
CA PHE A 13 8.41 -6.15 -16.67
C PHE A 13 8.52 -5.49 -15.29
N LYS A 14 7.95 -4.29 -15.10
CA LYS A 14 7.94 -3.59 -13.80
C LYS A 14 7.26 -4.43 -12.71
N ILE A 15 6.09 -5.01 -13.02
CA ILE A 15 5.35 -5.86 -12.08
C ILE A 15 6.17 -7.09 -11.70
N LEU A 16 6.71 -7.80 -12.71
CA LEU A 16 7.52 -8.99 -12.49
C LEU A 16 8.78 -8.68 -11.68
N ALA A 17 9.46 -7.57 -11.98
CA ALA A 17 10.62 -7.12 -11.22
C ALA A 17 10.26 -6.86 -9.74
N CYS A 18 9.12 -6.19 -9.47
CA CYS A 18 8.66 -5.98 -8.10
C CYS A 18 8.40 -7.31 -7.40
N ALA A 19 7.66 -8.20 -8.05
CA ALA A 19 7.33 -9.51 -7.49
C ALA A 19 8.58 -10.32 -7.16
N VAL A 20 9.56 -10.37 -8.07
CA VAL A 20 10.82 -11.11 -7.84
C VAL A 20 11.60 -10.53 -6.66
N ILE A 21 11.77 -9.21 -6.58
CA ILE A 21 12.49 -8.57 -5.47
C ILE A 21 11.77 -8.85 -4.14
N ILE A 22 10.44 -8.74 -4.10
CA ILE A 22 9.66 -8.99 -2.89
C ILE A 22 9.73 -10.46 -2.49
N VAL A 23 9.70 -11.41 -3.44
CA VAL A 23 9.91 -12.84 -3.16
C VAL A 23 11.29 -13.09 -2.56
N LEU A 24 12.36 -12.51 -3.14
CA LEU A 24 13.71 -12.66 -2.60
C LEU A 24 13.81 -12.12 -1.17
N LEU A 25 13.21 -10.97 -0.90
CA LEU A 25 13.14 -10.40 0.46
C LEU A 25 12.30 -11.28 1.39
N ALA A 26 11.17 -11.81 0.94
CA ALA A 26 10.33 -12.70 1.73
C ALA A 26 11.08 -13.98 2.13
N LEU A 27 11.86 -14.56 1.22
CA LEU A 27 12.69 -15.73 1.51
C LEU A 27 13.78 -15.43 2.54
N CYS A 28 14.30 -14.20 2.59
CA CYS A 28 15.32 -13.79 3.55
C CYS A 28 14.75 -13.41 4.93
N PHE A 29 13.58 -12.77 4.97
CA PHE A 29 13.07 -12.10 6.18
C PHE A 29 11.74 -12.66 6.73
N ASP A 30 11.00 -13.44 5.95
CA ASP A 30 9.67 -13.98 6.30
C ASP A 30 9.57 -15.48 5.94
N SER A 31 10.60 -16.26 6.28
CA SER A 31 10.67 -17.69 5.95
C SER A 31 9.51 -18.50 6.54
N ASN A 32 8.98 -18.06 7.69
CA ASN A 32 7.89 -18.73 8.40
C ASN A 32 6.49 -18.29 7.91
N LYS A 33 6.41 -17.25 7.07
CA LYS A 33 5.17 -16.68 6.49
C LYS A 33 4.15 -16.13 7.50
N ASP A 34 4.49 -16.11 8.78
CA ASP A 34 3.59 -15.64 9.85
C ASP A 34 3.22 -14.16 9.66
N THR A 35 4.12 -13.37 9.07
CA THR A 35 3.95 -11.91 8.96
C THR A 35 3.26 -11.46 7.68
N ASN A 36 3.00 -12.39 6.74
CA ASN A 36 2.39 -12.10 5.44
C ASN A 36 3.15 -11.00 4.66
N PHE A 37 4.47 -10.90 4.80
CA PHE A 37 5.30 -9.85 4.20
C PHE A 37 5.06 -9.74 2.69
N PHE A 38 5.10 -10.89 2.00
CA PHE A 38 4.90 -10.95 0.56
C PHE A 38 3.56 -10.33 0.13
N LEU A 39 2.48 -10.60 0.88
CA LEU A 39 1.15 -10.09 0.57
C LEU A 39 1.11 -8.57 0.67
N TRP A 40 1.52 -8.03 1.82
CA TRP A 40 1.39 -6.59 2.11
C TRP A 40 2.33 -5.73 1.28
N ALA A 41 3.58 -6.18 1.09
CA ALA A 41 4.55 -5.48 0.26
C ALA A 41 4.12 -5.51 -1.21
N SER A 42 3.63 -6.65 -1.73
CA SER A 42 3.22 -6.77 -3.13
C SER A 42 1.98 -5.94 -3.44
N LEU A 43 0.97 -5.98 -2.58
CA LEU A 43 -0.27 -5.22 -2.78
C LEU A 43 0.03 -3.71 -2.85
N THR A 44 0.91 -3.23 -1.99
CA THR A 44 1.32 -1.81 -2.00
C THR A 44 2.18 -1.48 -3.22
N ALA A 45 3.14 -2.34 -3.59
CA ALA A 45 3.99 -2.13 -4.74
C ALA A 45 3.17 -2.05 -6.05
N PHE A 46 2.22 -2.97 -6.24
CA PHE A 46 1.40 -3.03 -7.45
C PHE A 46 0.44 -1.84 -7.57
N LEU A 47 -0.10 -1.35 -6.45
CA LEU A 47 -0.90 -0.12 -6.43
C LEU A 47 -0.07 1.15 -6.69
N THR A 48 1.24 1.07 -6.53
CA THR A 48 2.18 2.18 -6.73
C THR A 48 2.69 2.23 -8.19
N LEU A 49 2.83 1.09 -8.87
CA LEU A 49 3.33 1.06 -10.25
C LEU A 49 2.42 1.80 -11.24
N GLN A 50 3.05 2.47 -12.21
CA GLN A 50 2.34 3.21 -13.26
C GLN A 50 2.63 2.64 -14.65
N ILE A 51 1.58 2.58 -15.48
CA ILE A 51 1.69 2.19 -16.89
C ILE A 51 2.35 3.33 -17.71
N ASP A 52 2.02 4.59 -17.42
CA ASP A 52 2.48 5.74 -18.18
C ASP A 52 3.94 6.11 -17.89
N LEU A 53 4.81 5.92 -18.88
CA LEU A 53 6.24 6.26 -18.84
C LEU A 53 6.54 7.76 -18.73
N ASN A 54 5.62 8.61 -19.19
CA ASN A 54 5.81 10.06 -19.27
C ASN A 54 5.39 10.80 -17.99
N LYS A 55 4.80 10.11 -17.00
CA LYS A 55 4.48 10.73 -15.72
C LYS A 55 5.74 10.82 -14.87
N LYS A 56 6.00 12.01 -14.32
CA LYS A 56 7.04 12.19 -13.30
C LYS A 56 6.75 11.25 -12.14
N LEU A 57 7.82 10.62 -11.63
CA LEU A 57 7.81 9.86 -10.38
C LEU A 57 7.14 10.69 -9.29
N ASN A 58 5.96 10.23 -8.87
CA ASN A 58 5.06 11.03 -8.07
C ASN A 58 5.11 10.59 -6.61
N LEU A 59 5.80 11.37 -5.76
CA LEU A 59 5.88 11.16 -4.31
C LEU A 59 4.49 11.15 -3.64
N ASN A 60 3.45 11.65 -4.32
CA ASN A 60 2.07 11.58 -3.88
C ASN A 60 1.62 10.17 -3.50
N GLN A 61 2.18 9.12 -4.12
CA GLN A 61 1.84 7.73 -3.77
C GLN A 61 2.38 7.34 -2.39
N LEU A 62 3.60 7.76 -2.08
CA LEU A 62 4.20 7.58 -0.74
C LEU A 62 3.42 8.37 0.32
N VAL A 63 3.04 9.61 0.00
CA VAL A 63 2.22 10.46 0.88
C VAL A 63 0.85 9.84 1.11
N GLY A 64 0.20 9.29 0.07
CA GLY A 64 -1.07 8.58 0.19
C GLY A 64 -0.98 7.39 1.13
N ASN A 65 0.03 6.53 0.95
CA ASN A 65 0.27 5.40 1.84
C ASN A 65 0.55 5.84 3.28
N PHE A 66 1.28 6.94 3.48
CA PHE A 66 1.52 7.47 4.82
C PHE A 66 0.23 7.94 5.50
N ILE A 67 -0.61 8.71 4.79
CA ILE A 67 -1.91 9.18 5.31
C ILE A 67 -2.80 7.99 5.67
N GLY A 68 -2.95 7.04 4.74
CA GLY A 68 -3.76 5.84 4.94
C GLY A 68 -3.30 5.02 6.13
N SER A 69 -1.99 4.78 6.24
CA SER A 69 -1.39 4.05 7.36
C SER A 69 -1.60 4.75 8.70
N ALA A 70 -1.42 6.06 8.76
CA ALA A 70 -1.61 6.84 9.98
C ALA A 70 -3.06 6.79 10.48
N VAL A 71 -4.03 6.99 9.58
CA VAL A 71 -5.45 6.84 9.92
C VAL A 71 -5.77 5.40 10.31
N GLY A 72 -5.17 4.42 9.62
CA GLY A 72 -5.32 3.01 9.93
C GLY A 72 -4.91 2.65 11.36
N ILE A 73 -3.76 3.15 11.84
CA ILE A 73 -3.33 2.96 13.23
C ILE A 73 -4.34 3.57 14.20
N LEU A 74 -4.78 4.80 13.95
CA LEU A 74 -5.70 5.50 14.85
C LEU A 74 -7.03 4.75 14.98
N ILE A 75 -7.58 4.28 13.86
CA ILE A 75 -8.82 3.51 13.83
C ILE A 75 -8.61 2.13 14.46
N TRP A 76 -7.48 1.48 14.21
CA TRP A 76 -7.13 0.21 14.85
C TRP A 76 -7.03 0.34 16.37
N LEU A 77 -6.37 1.38 16.89
CA LEU A 77 -6.30 1.66 18.32
C LEU A 77 -7.68 1.94 18.91
N ALA A 78 -8.53 2.67 18.18
CA ALA A 78 -9.91 2.92 18.60
C ALA A 78 -10.74 1.62 18.66
N MET A 79 -10.55 0.70 17.71
CA MET A 79 -11.18 -0.63 17.73
C MET A 79 -10.68 -1.46 18.93
N ASP A 80 -9.37 -1.55 19.13
CA ASP A 80 -8.73 -2.35 20.20
C ASP A 80 -9.14 -1.90 21.61
N HIS A 81 -9.19 -0.58 21.85
CA HIS A 81 -9.56 -0.02 23.15
C HIS A 81 -11.07 0.04 23.43
N SER A 82 -11.93 -0.22 22.45
CA SER A 82 -13.37 -0.17 22.68
C SER A 82 -13.87 -1.48 23.30
N SER A 83 -13.88 -1.52 24.63
CA SER A 83 -14.41 -2.62 25.46
C SER A 83 -15.86 -3.02 25.14
N PHE A 84 -16.59 -2.13 24.46
CA PHE A 84 -18.00 -2.30 24.08
C PHE A 84 -18.21 -3.30 22.93
N ILE A 85 -17.18 -3.59 22.12
CA ILE A 85 -17.26 -4.52 20.97
C ILE A 85 -17.54 -5.96 21.41
N HIS A 86 -17.10 -6.37 22.60
CA HIS A 86 -17.29 -7.76 23.07
C HIS A 86 -18.63 -8.02 23.78
N SER A 87 -19.40 -6.98 24.13
CA SER A 87 -20.67 -7.15 24.88
C SER A 87 -21.92 -7.15 24.02
N TYR A 88 -21.90 -6.52 22.84
CA TYR A 88 -23.05 -6.48 21.94
C TYR A 88 -22.69 -7.11 20.60
N ASN A 89 -23.52 -8.04 20.14
CA ASN A 89 -23.41 -8.84 18.91
C ASN A 89 -23.46 -8.00 17.59
N VAL A 90 -23.11 -6.71 17.66
CA VAL A 90 -23.06 -5.76 16.54
C VAL A 90 -21.60 -5.62 16.13
N ASN A 91 -21.29 -5.90 14.87
CA ASN A 91 -19.96 -5.71 14.29
C ASN A 91 -19.60 -4.21 14.17
N LEU A 92 -19.35 -3.56 15.32
CA LEU A 92 -18.90 -2.17 15.45
C LEU A 92 -17.60 -1.91 14.68
N GLU A 93 -16.81 -2.96 14.41
CA GLU A 93 -15.64 -2.92 13.54
C GLU A 93 -15.97 -2.32 12.16
N TYR A 94 -17.10 -2.67 11.55
CA TYR A 94 -17.50 -2.09 10.27
C TYR A 94 -17.83 -0.59 10.38
N LEU A 95 -18.35 -0.13 11.52
CA LEU A 95 -18.59 1.29 11.75
C LEU A 95 -17.27 2.06 11.84
N PHE A 96 -16.27 1.51 12.54
CA PHE A 96 -14.92 2.08 12.61
C PHE A 96 -14.24 2.09 11.23
N LEU A 97 -14.42 1.06 10.42
CA LEU A 97 -13.93 1.05 9.04
C LEU A 97 -14.58 2.14 8.19
N ILE A 98 -15.90 2.30 8.25
CA ILE A 98 -16.62 3.37 7.54
C ILE A 98 -16.12 4.76 8.00
N LEU A 99 -15.93 4.95 9.31
CA LEU A 99 -15.39 6.18 9.87
C LEU A 99 -13.96 6.45 9.37
N GLY A 100 -13.10 5.42 9.34
CA GLY A 100 -11.74 5.53 8.82
C GLY A 100 -11.69 5.88 7.33
N ILE A 101 -12.55 5.27 6.51
CA ILE A 101 -12.72 5.61 5.10
C ILE A 101 -13.13 7.08 4.95
N PHE A 102 -14.08 7.54 5.76
CA PHE A 102 -14.55 8.92 5.74
C PHE A 102 -13.43 9.91 6.13
N ILE A 103 -12.70 9.65 7.22
CA ILE A 103 -11.58 10.47 7.68
C ILE A 103 -10.46 10.52 6.63
N THR A 104 -10.02 9.36 6.14
CA THR A 104 -8.95 9.27 5.12
C THR A 104 -9.32 10.05 3.87
N THR A 105 -10.56 9.87 3.38
CA THR A 105 -11.07 10.59 2.20
C THR A 105 -11.10 12.10 2.45
N THR A 106 -11.59 12.53 3.60
CA THR A 106 -11.68 13.95 3.99
C THR A 106 -10.30 14.58 4.04
N ILE A 107 -9.32 13.93 4.65
CA ILE A 107 -7.93 14.40 4.68
C ILE A 107 -7.40 14.53 3.25
N CYS A 108 -7.50 13.50 2.41
CA CYS A 108 -7.03 13.57 1.02
C CYS A 108 -7.67 14.71 0.22
N VAL A 109 -8.97 15.00 0.43
CA VAL A 109 -9.65 16.11 -0.23
C VAL A 109 -9.15 17.47 0.29
N LEU A 110 -9.02 17.65 1.61
CA LEU A 110 -8.54 18.90 2.22
C LEU A 110 -7.11 19.25 1.79
N PHE A 111 -6.25 18.24 1.63
CA PHE A 111 -4.88 18.42 1.13
C PHE A 111 -4.79 18.55 -0.40
N LYS A 112 -5.91 18.75 -1.12
CA LYS A 112 -5.99 18.88 -2.59
C LYS A 112 -5.33 17.70 -3.33
N SER A 113 -5.52 16.53 -2.76
CA SER A 113 -4.72 15.34 -3.00
C SER A 113 -5.56 14.15 -3.48
N SER A 114 -6.66 14.47 -4.15
CA SER A 114 -7.67 13.51 -4.62
C SER A 114 -7.12 12.45 -5.59
N THR A 115 -6.01 12.74 -6.26
CA THR A 115 -5.35 11.83 -7.21
C THR A 115 -4.82 10.55 -6.57
N TYR A 116 -4.63 10.52 -5.25
CA TYR A 116 -4.10 9.37 -4.53
C TYR A 116 -4.98 8.91 -3.37
N THR A 117 -6.24 9.37 -3.31
CA THR A 117 -7.22 8.91 -2.32
C THR A 117 -7.40 7.40 -2.34
N GLY A 118 -7.43 6.78 -3.54
CA GLY A 118 -7.54 5.32 -3.66
C GLY A 118 -6.37 4.58 -3.00
N ILE A 119 -5.15 5.09 -3.17
CA ILE A 119 -3.93 4.53 -2.55
C ILE A 119 -3.99 4.70 -1.03
N ALA A 120 -4.39 5.88 -0.55
CA ALA A 120 -4.57 6.12 0.88
C ALA A 120 -5.62 5.21 1.50
N LEU A 121 -6.75 5.00 0.83
CA LEU A 121 -7.79 4.06 1.29
C LEU A 121 -7.31 2.61 1.27
N SER A 122 -6.56 2.18 0.25
CA SER A 122 -5.96 0.85 0.23
C SER A 122 -4.97 0.66 1.38
N SER A 123 -4.11 1.64 1.65
CA SER A 123 -3.17 1.57 2.77
C SER A 123 -3.88 1.57 4.13
N PHE A 124 -4.91 2.39 4.29
CA PHE A 124 -5.79 2.35 5.46
C PHE A 124 -6.34 0.93 5.66
N LEU A 125 -6.92 0.34 4.61
CA LEU A 125 -7.49 -1.00 4.68
C LEU A 125 -6.42 -2.03 5.03
N ILE A 126 -5.23 -1.99 4.43
CA ILE A 126 -4.12 -2.90 4.78
C ILE A 126 -3.81 -2.86 6.28
N VAL A 127 -3.72 -1.66 6.85
CA VAL A 127 -3.39 -1.51 8.28
C VAL A 127 -4.55 -1.95 9.18
N THR A 128 -5.80 -1.78 8.74
CA THR A 128 -6.99 -2.17 9.52
C THR A 128 -7.47 -3.60 9.30
N ILE A 129 -7.09 -4.26 8.19
CA ILE A 129 -7.51 -5.63 7.89
C ILE A 129 -6.98 -6.52 9.00
N TYR A 130 -7.91 -7.22 9.62
CA TYR A 130 -7.71 -7.90 10.87
C TYR A 130 -7.19 -9.30 10.58
N ASP A 131 -5.88 -9.52 10.73
CA ASP A 131 -5.34 -10.88 10.64
C ASP A 131 -5.53 -11.55 12.00
N VAL A 132 -6.29 -12.66 11.99
CA VAL A 132 -6.77 -13.35 13.20
C VAL A 132 -5.59 -13.82 14.07
N GLY A 133 -4.39 -13.97 13.50
CA GLY A 133 -3.19 -14.38 14.21
C GLY A 133 -2.49 -13.31 15.04
N HIS A 134 -2.61 -12.01 14.73
CA HIS A 134 -1.74 -10.96 15.28
C HIS A 134 -2.54 -9.70 15.68
N ARG A 135 -3.43 -9.85 16.67
CA ARG A 135 -4.13 -8.73 17.33
C ARG A 135 -3.17 -7.90 18.21
N THR A 136 -2.07 -7.42 17.64
CA THR A 136 -1.04 -6.68 18.35
C THR A 136 -0.66 -5.41 17.60
N VAL A 137 -0.28 -4.39 18.36
CA VAL A 137 0.29 -3.15 17.83
C VAL A 137 1.49 -3.46 16.93
N ASP A 138 2.30 -4.46 17.32
CA ASP A 138 3.46 -4.91 16.56
C ASP A 138 3.06 -5.41 15.16
N GLY A 139 1.97 -6.17 15.04
CA GLY A 139 1.44 -6.61 13.75
C GLY A 139 1.00 -5.44 12.86
N ALA A 140 0.34 -4.43 13.44
CA ALA A 140 -0.05 -3.22 12.70
C ALA A 140 1.18 -2.41 12.22
N LEU A 141 2.19 -2.25 13.08
CA LEU A 141 3.44 -1.57 12.75
C LEU A 141 4.24 -2.32 11.67
N LEU A 142 4.31 -3.65 11.74
CA LEU A 142 4.94 -4.48 10.72
C LEU A 142 4.27 -4.31 9.35
N ARG A 143 2.93 -4.26 9.30
CA ARG A 143 2.22 -4.00 8.04
C ARG A 143 2.59 -2.66 7.43
N ILE A 144 2.76 -1.60 8.23
CA ILE A 144 3.23 -0.30 7.75
C ILE A 144 4.64 -0.39 7.20
N ALA A 145 5.54 -1.07 7.90
CA ALA A 145 6.90 -1.30 7.43
C ALA A 145 6.91 -2.05 6.09
N TYR A 146 6.07 -3.07 5.93
CA TYR A 146 5.98 -3.87 4.70
C TYR A 146 5.39 -3.08 3.54
N CYS A 147 4.36 -2.27 3.79
CA CYS A 147 3.82 -1.34 2.82
C CYS A 147 4.90 -0.33 2.38
N PHE A 148 5.66 0.20 3.33
CA PHE A 148 6.74 1.14 3.05
C PHE A 148 7.85 0.50 2.21
N ILE A 149 8.26 -0.73 2.51
CA ILE A 149 9.22 -1.49 1.70
C ILE A 149 8.67 -1.71 0.28
N GLY A 150 7.40 -2.10 0.14
CA GLY A 150 6.73 -2.24 -1.15
C GLY A 150 6.74 -0.94 -1.97
N CYS A 151 6.48 0.21 -1.33
CA CYS A 151 6.57 1.54 -1.96
C CYS A 151 7.98 1.83 -2.48
N ILE A 152 9.01 1.57 -1.67
CA ILE A 152 10.41 1.81 -2.04
C ILE A 152 10.78 0.94 -3.25
N ILE A 153 10.41 -0.33 -3.25
CA ILE A 153 10.69 -1.25 -4.36
C ILE A 153 10.03 -0.76 -5.64
N ALA A 154 8.74 -0.40 -5.58
CA ALA A 154 8.02 0.14 -6.73
C ALA A 154 8.65 1.45 -7.24
N TYR A 155 9.03 2.35 -6.33
CA TYR A 155 9.72 3.61 -6.66
C TYR A 155 11.05 3.35 -7.37
N LEU A 156 11.88 2.43 -6.85
CA LEU A 156 13.17 2.08 -7.45
C LEU A 156 13.02 1.48 -8.84
N ILE A 157 12.05 0.59 -9.03
CA ILE A 157 11.78 -0.02 -10.34
C ILE A 157 11.27 1.00 -11.34
N GLU A 158 10.38 1.90 -10.91
CA GLU A 158 9.89 2.99 -11.75
C GLU A 158 11.05 3.89 -12.18
N TYR A 159 11.93 4.27 -11.24
CA TYR A 159 13.10 5.11 -11.49
C TYR A 159 14.09 4.46 -12.48
N LEU A 160 14.41 3.17 -12.26
CA LEU A 160 15.28 2.41 -13.16
C LEU A 160 14.67 2.27 -14.56
N SER A 161 13.36 2.06 -14.64
CA SER A 161 12.64 1.95 -15.91
C SER A 161 12.71 3.26 -16.70
N THR A 162 12.50 4.41 -16.05
CA THR A 162 12.62 5.72 -16.68
C THR A 162 14.05 6.00 -17.15
N LEU A 163 15.06 5.66 -16.34
CA LEU A 163 16.47 5.80 -16.73
C LEU A 163 16.83 4.97 -17.97
N LEU A 164 16.41 3.71 -18.00
CA LEU A 164 16.65 2.82 -19.15
C LEU A 164 15.94 3.34 -20.39
N PHE A 165 14.69 3.79 -20.28
CA PHE A 165 13.92 4.31 -21.41
C PHE A 165 14.54 5.59 -21.98
N ASN A 166 14.93 6.54 -21.12
CA ASN A 166 15.59 7.78 -21.55
C ASN A 166 16.96 7.53 -22.21
N LYS A 167 17.63 6.43 -21.87
CA LYS A 167 18.90 6.03 -22.48
C LYS A 167 18.73 5.33 -23.84
N ILE A 168 17.61 4.62 -24.04
CA ILE A 168 17.28 3.95 -25.30
C ILE A 168 16.67 4.93 -26.33
N SER A 169 16.00 5.98 -25.86
CA SER A 169 15.39 7.01 -26.72
C SER A 169 16.37 8.12 -27.17
N LYS A 170 17.64 8.07 -26.75
CA LYS A 170 18.73 8.94 -27.23
C LYS A 170 19.61 8.19 -28.20
#